data_AF-A0A945KHI2-F1
#
_entry.id   AF-A0A945KHI2-F1
#
_cell.length_a   1.000
_cell.length_b   1.000
_cell.length_c   1.000
_cell.angle_alpha   90.00
_cell.angle_beta   90.00
_cell.angle_gamma   90.00
#
_symmetry.space_group_name_H-M   'P 1'
#
loop_
_entity.id
_entity.type
_entity.pdbx_description
1 polymer ?
#
loop_
_entity_poly.entity_id
_entity_poly.type
_entity_poly.pdbx_seq_one_letter_code
_entity_poly.pdbx_strand_id
1 'polypeptide(L)'
;MAKRPAFLLTLLFCATALTGFAFAANPQQSPLPDLMPEHSSAITQYEMDIVLDPDGHTIRGTIHATWRNQTEAATSELLWHVYNNAWRDRDSVALVEARAYGSNGVPREWGDTEIIHTKVLQPDGSWSTLLNTWVAHENAPHDRTV
;
A
#
# COMPACT_ATOMS: atom_id res chain seq x y z
N MET A 1 -28.05 61.43 -39.54
CA MET A 1 -29.25 60.59 -39.73
C MET A 1 -29.13 59.90 -41.09
N ALA A 2 -28.60 58.68 -41.13
CA ALA A 2 -28.42 57.91 -42.36
C ALA A 2 -28.58 56.41 -42.08
N LYS A 3 -29.30 55.75 -42.98
CA LYS A 3 -29.92 54.43 -42.87
C LYS A 3 -28.86 53.31 -42.88
N ARG A 4 -29.05 52.30 -42.02
CA ARG A 4 -28.29 51.02 -42.08
C ARG A 4 -28.76 50.19 -43.28
N PRO A 5 -27.88 49.70 -44.16
CA PRO A 5 -28.20 48.58 -45.02
C PRO A 5 -27.82 47.27 -44.34
N ALA A 6 -28.75 46.31 -44.40
CA ALA A 6 -28.56 44.94 -43.95
C ALA A 6 -27.52 44.23 -44.82
N PHE A 7 -26.55 43.56 -44.19
CA PHE A 7 -25.68 42.61 -44.88
C PHE A 7 -26.17 41.18 -44.60
N LEU A 8 -26.52 40.51 -45.68
CA LEU A 8 -26.86 39.10 -45.77
C LEU A 8 -25.61 38.28 -45.39
N LEU A 9 -25.67 37.50 -44.32
CA LEU A 9 -24.60 36.58 -43.95
C LEU A 9 -24.77 35.28 -44.76
N THR A 10 -24.09 35.18 -45.90
CA THR A 10 -23.93 33.92 -46.61
C THR A 10 -22.97 33.03 -45.81
N LEU A 11 -23.52 32.02 -45.12
CA LEU A 11 -22.73 30.95 -44.50
C LEU A 11 -22.16 30.06 -45.61
N LEU A 12 -20.88 30.24 -45.90
CA LEU A 12 -20.11 29.32 -46.73
C LEU A 12 -19.83 28.06 -45.91
N PHE A 13 -20.52 26.95 -46.21
CA PHE A 13 -20.15 25.64 -45.68
C PHE A 13 -18.85 25.20 -46.36
N CYS A 14 -17.72 25.45 -45.70
CA CYS A 14 -16.46 24.81 -46.03
C CYS A 14 -16.57 23.35 -45.58
N ALA A 15 -16.78 22.43 -46.53
CA ALA A 15 -16.68 21.01 -46.27
C ALA A 15 -15.21 20.67 -45.97
N THR A 16 -14.83 20.72 -44.71
CA THR A 16 -13.57 20.15 -44.24
C THR A 16 -13.69 18.63 -44.36
N ALA A 17 -12.95 18.05 -45.28
CA ALA A 17 -12.75 16.61 -45.34
C ALA A 17 -12.20 16.16 -43.97
N LEU A 18 -12.99 15.37 -43.24
CA LEU A 18 -12.48 14.61 -42.10
C LEU A 18 -11.47 13.60 -42.65
N THR A 19 -10.20 13.96 -42.66
CA THR A 19 -9.11 12.99 -42.69
C THR A 19 -9.20 12.20 -41.39
N GLY A 20 -9.74 10.99 -41.47
CA GLY A 20 -9.72 10.04 -40.36
C GLY A 20 -8.29 9.85 -39.89
N PHE A 21 -8.04 10.13 -38.62
CA PHE A 21 -6.86 9.61 -37.95
C PHE A 21 -7.01 8.10 -37.93
N ALA A 22 -6.22 7.40 -38.74
CA ALA A 22 -6.00 5.98 -38.54
C ALA A 22 -5.31 5.83 -37.18
N PHE A 23 -5.99 5.22 -36.21
CA PHE A 23 -5.30 4.67 -35.06
C PHE A 23 -4.30 3.66 -35.62
N ALA A 24 -3.01 3.96 -35.48
CA ALA A 24 -2.00 2.94 -35.70
C ALA A 24 -2.37 1.75 -34.81
N ALA A 25 -2.53 0.57 -35.42
CA ALA A 25 -2.76 -0.66 -34.70
C ALA A 25 -1.73 -0.75 -33.57
N ASN A 26 -2.23 -0.99 -32.35
CA ASN A 26 -1.40 -1.23 -31.17
C ASN A 26 -0.31 -2.23 -31.58
N PRO A 27 1.00 -1.93 -31.44
CA PRO A 27 2.04 -2.91 -31.76
C PRO A 27 1.66 -4.18 -31.00
N GLN A 28 1.46 -5.26 -31.76
CA GLN A 28 1.03 -6.54 -31.24
C GLN A 28 2.03 -6.90 -30.13
N GLN A 29 1.57 -6.77 -28.89
CA GLN A 29 2.40 -6.97 -27.72
C GLN A 29 2.85 -8.42 -27.80
N SER A 30 4.14 -8.63 -28.08
CA SER A 30 4.69 -9.99 -28.12
C SER A 30 4.26 -10.67 -26.82
N PRO A 31 3.70 -11.90 -26.87
CA PRO A 31 3.33 -12.59 -25.66
C PRO A 31 4.56 -12.61 -24.76
N LEU A 32 4.37 -12.21 -23.49
CA LEU A 32 5.43 -12.34 -22.49
C LEU A 32 5.92 -13.79 -22.56
N PRO A 33 7.24 -14.02 -22.57
CA PRO A 33 7.76 -15.38 -22.60
C PRO A 33 7.15 -16.16 -21.43
N ASP A 34 6.78 -17.43 -21.70
CA ASP A 34 6.08 -18.37 -20.80
C ASP A 34 6.95 -18.84 -19.61
N LEU A 35 7.78 -17.93 -19.08
CA LEU A 35 8.87 -18.21 -18.16
C LEU A 35 8.48 -18.00 -16.69
N MET A 36 7.26 -17.55 -16.41
CA MET A 36 6.81 -17.31 -15.04
C MET A 36 5.58 -18.13 -14.72
N PRO A 37 5.58 -18.86 -13.59
CA PRO A 37 4.39 -19.56 -13.15
C PRO A 37 3.25 -18.57 -12.91
N GLU A 38 2.01 -18.98 -13.18
CA GLU A 38 0.80 -18.19 -12.94
C GLU A 38 0.66 -17.77 -11.46
N HIS A 39 1.22 -18.57 -10.55
CA HIS A 39 1.25 -18.28 -9.11
C HIS A 39 2.67 -18.34 -8.55
N SER A 40 2.96 -17.45 -7.61
CA SER A 40 4.14 -17.54 -6.77
C SER A 40 4.03 -18.74 -5.82
N SER A 41 5.18 -19.26 -5.37
CA SER A 41 5.19 -20.27 -4.32
C SER A 41 4.58 -19.71 -3.04
N ALA A 42 3.66 -20.44 -2.41
CA ALA A 42 3.12 -20.07 -1.10
C ALA A 42 4.22 -20.17 -0.03
N ILE A 43 4.73 -19.01 0.39
CA ILE A 43 5.78 -18.89 1.42
C ILE A 43 5.20 -18.46 2.76
N THR A 44 3.97 -17.91 2.72
CA THR A 44 3.25 -17.44 3.90
C THR A 44 1.76 -17.71 3.75
N GLN A 45 1.10 -18.06 4.85
CA GLN A 45 -0.35 -18.19 4.98
C GLN A 45 -0.77 -17.56 6.30
N TYR A 46 -1.94 -16.90 6.30
CA TYR A 46 -2.52 -16.31 7.49
C TYR A 46 -3.92 -16.84 7.73
N GLU A 47 -4.18 -17.24 8.96
CA GLU A 47 -5.53 -17.45 9.48
C GLU A 47 -5.78 -16.38 10.56
N MET A 48 -6.92 -15.71 10.50
CA MET A 48 -7.20 -14.56 11.36
C MET A 48 -8.56 -14.75 12.03
N ASP A 49 -8.57 -14.67 13.36
CA ASP A 49 -9.78 -14.54 14.16
C ASP A 49 -9.78 -13.12 14.73
N ILE A 50 -10.58 -12.24 14.12
CA ILE A 50 -10.56 -10.80 14.34
C ILE A 50 -11.96 -10.23 14.54
N VAL A 51 -12.06 -9.22 15.38
CA VAL A 51 -13.28 -8.48 15.65
C VAL A 51 -13.03 -6.97 15.54
N LEU A 52 -14.01 -6.25 15.01
CA LEU A 52 -14.09 -4.79 15.12
C LEU A 52 -14.81 -4.47 16.43
N ASP A 53 -14.19 -3.66 17.27
CA ASP A 53 -14.78 -3.25 18.54
C ASP A 53 -15.97 -2.29 18.33
N PRO A 54 -16.85 -2.16 19.34
CA PRO A 54 -18.01 -1.28 19.26
C PRO A 54 -17.68 0.21 19.10
N ASP A 55 -16.43 0.61 19.35
CA ASP A 55 -15.95 1.98 19.10
C ASP A 55 -15.87 2.32 17.60
N GLY A 56 -15.91 1.30 16.73
CA GLY A 56 -15.93 1.43 15.28
C GLY A 56 -14.58 1.70 14.62
N HIS A 57 -13.48 1.71 15.38
CA HIS A 57 -12.14 1.98 14.84
C HIS A 57 -11.01 1.13 15.46
N THR A 58 -11.30 0.24 16.40
CA THR A 58 -10.32 -0.68 16.99
C THR A 58 -10.53 -2.11 16.47
N ILE A 59 -9.49 -2.74 15.91
CA ILE A 59 -9.50 -4.15 15.52
C ILE A 59 -8.66 -4.95 16.52
N ARG A 60 -9.23 -6.03 17.07
CA ARG A 60 -8.52 -6.95 17.97
C ARG A 60 -8.69 -8.37 17.49
N GLY A 61 -7.70 -9.22 17.78
CA GLY A 61 -7.79 -10.62 17.41
C GLY A 61 -6.47 -11.36 17.49
N THR A 62 -6.48 -12.56 16.93
CA THR A 62 -5.31 -13.43 16.81
C THR A 62 -5.03 -13.71 15.34
N ILE A 63 -3.75 -13.70 14.97
CA ILE A 63 -3.28 -14.09 13.65
C ILE A 63 -2.39 -15.32 13.82
N HIS A 64 -2.72 -16.41 13.13
CA HIS A 64 -1.83 -17.56 12.96
C HIS A 64 -1.13 -17.43 11.61
N ALA A 65 0.16 -17.17 11.65
CA ALA A 65 1.00 -17.07 10.47
C ALA A 65 1.81 -18.36 10.29
N THR A 66 1.64 -19.03 9.15
CA THR A 66 2.54 -20.10 8.69
C THR A 66 3.52 -19.49 7.72
N TRP A 67 4.81 -19.62 7.97
CA TRP A 67 5.87 -19.07 7.12
C TRP A 67 6.97 -20.09 6.85
N ARG A 68 7.55 -20.01 5.66
CA ARG A 68 8.72 -20.81 5.25
C ARG A 68 9.91 -19.91 4.95
N ASN A 69 11.03 -20.14 5.65
CA ASN A 69 12.32 -19.55 5.30
C ASN A 69 12.74 -20.03 3.90
N GLN A 70 12.97 -19.07 3.00
CA GLN A 70 13.38 -19.34 1.63
C GLN A 70 14.90 -19.33 1.43
N THR A 71 15.66 -19.06 2.50
CA THR A 71 17.12 -19.00 2.47
C THR A 71 17.72 -20.22 3.14
N GLU A 72 19.00 -20.48 2.85
CA GLU A 72 19.76 -21.54 3.54
C GLU A 72 20.23 -21.10 4.94
N ALA A 73 20.19 -19.80 5.23
CA ALA A 73 20.58 -19.26 6.52
C ALA A 73 19.43 -19.41 7.53
N ALA A 74 19.71 -20.06 8.65
CA ALA A 74 18.77 -20.09 9.77
C ALA A 74 18.58 -18.67 10.35
N THR A 75 17.36 -18.36 10.80
CA THR A 75 17.07 -17.14 11.55
C THR A 75 16.62 -17.49 12.96
N SER A 76 17.00 -16.66 13.93
CA SER A 76 16.52 -16.71 15.31
C SER A 76 15.50 -15.60 15.61
N GLU A 77 15.23 -14.72 14.65
CA GLU A 77 14.37 -13.56 14.80
C GLU A 77 13.40 -13.41 13.62
N LEU A 78 12.28 -12.73 13.91
CA LEU A 78 11.27 -12.35 12.94
C LEU A 78 10.96 -10.88 13.13
N LEU A 79 10.94 -10.13 12.03
CA LEU A 79 10.62 -8.71 12.02
C LEU A 79 9.15 -8.52 11.62
N TRP A 80 8.44 -7.65 12.33
CA TRP A 80 7.02 -7.43 12.12
C TRP A 80 6.77 -6.01 11.64
N HIS A 81 6.37 -5.84 10.38
CA HIS A 81 6.00 -4.53 9.89
C HIS A 81 4.58 -4.16 10.33
N VAL A 82 4.48 -3.23 11.28
CA VAL A 82 3.23 -2.71 11.86
C VAL A 82 2.91 -1.35 11.25
N TYR A 83 2.40 -1.40 10.01
CA TYR A 83 2.23 -0.24 9.13
C TYR A 83 1.50 0.96 9.75
N ASN A 84 0.42 0.72 10.50
CA ASN A 84 -0.36 1.81 11.11
C ASN A 84 0.47 2.71 12.03
N ASN A 85 1.58 2.20 12.58
CA ASN A 85 2.46 3.00 13.44
C ASN A 85 3.16 4.17 12.71
N ALA A 86 3.10 4.24 11.37
CA ALA A 86 3.52 5.41 10.61
C ALA A 86 2.67 6.66 10.91
N TRP A 87 1.47 6.47 11.50
CA TRP A 87 0.53 7.52 11.89
C TRP A 87 0.17 7.44 13.38
N ARG A 88 1.10 6.94 14.21
CA ARG A 88 0.90 6.85 15.66
C ARG A 88 0.82 8.22 16.30
N ASP A 89 1.64 9.16 15.85
CA ASP A 89 1.72 10.51 16.38
C ASP A 89 2.40 11.48 15.38
N ARG A 90 2.52 12.75 15.78
CA ARG A 90 3.12 13.81 14.96
C ARG A 90 4.61 13.61 14.66
N ASP A 91 5.31 12.85 15.49
CA ASP A 91 6.75 12.63 15.47
C ASP A 91 7.11 11.33 14.75
N SER A 92 6.11 10.57 14.31
CA SER A 92 6.26 9.42 13.44
C SER A 92 7.03 9.81 12.17
N VAL A 93 8.02 8.98 11.81
CA VAL A 93 9.01 9.29 10.76
C VAL A 93 8.37 9.66 9.45
N ALA A 94 7.32 8.94 9.04
CA ALA A 94 6.59 9.23 7.80
C ALA A 94 6.04 10.68 7.75
N LEU A 95 5.57 11.21 8.88
CA LEU A 95 5.04 12.58 8.95
C LEU A 95 6.16 13.63 9.09
N VAL A 96 7.25 13.28 9.78
CA VAL A 96 8.45 14.13 9.85
C VAL A 96 9.04 14.33 8.45
N GLU A 97 9.23 13.25 7.71
CA GLU A 97 9.76 13.29 6.34
C GLU A 97 8.80 14.00 5.39
N ALA A 98 7.49 13.71 5.46
CA ALA A 98 6.51 14.41 4.65
C ALA A 98 6.57 15.94 4.85
N ARG A 99 6.79 16.42 6.08
CA ARG A 99 6.99 17.85 6.38
C ARG A 99 8.28 18.40 5.77
N ALA A 100 9.37 17.62 5.78
CA ALA A 100 10.61 18.00 5.11
C ALA A 100 10.41 18.19 3.59
N TYR A 101 9.44 17.48 3.00
CA TYR A 101 9.01 17.63 1.60
C TYR A 101 7.85 18.63 1.39
N GLY A 102 7.48 19.42 2.40
CA GLY A 102 6.49 20.49 2.30
C GLY A 102 5.04 20.08 2.54
N SER A 103 4.78 18.83 2.96
CA SER A 103 3.45 18.41 3.39
C SER A 103 3.18 18.85 4.82
N ASN A 104 2.10 19.61 5.04
CA ASN A 104 1.60 19.95 6.38
C ASN A 104 0.37 19.09 6.77
N GLY A 105 0.05 18.07 5.97
CA GLY A 105 -1.07 17.18 6.24
C GLY A 105 -0.82 16.33 7.47
N VAL A 106 -1.77 16.34 8.40
CA VAL A 106 -1.83 15.38 9.50
C VAL A 106 -3.06 14.49 9.35
N PRO A 107 -3.01 13.24 9.84
CA PRO A 107 -4.20 12.41 9.92
C PRO A 107 -5.33 13.10 10.67
N ARG A 108 -6.58 12.80 10.29
CA ARG A 108 -7.76 13.24 11.04
C ARG A 108 -7.77 12.63 12.45
N GLU A 109 -7.35 11.38 12.53
CA GLU A 109 -7.22 10.57 13.74
C GLU A 109 -5.88 9.83 13.67
N TRP A 110 -5.28 9.61 14.83
CA TRP A 110 -4.05 8.82 14.96
C TRP A 110 -4.40 7.33 15.01
N GLY A 111 -3.44 6.49 14.63
CA GLY A 111 -3.65 5.05 14.62
C GLY A 111 -2.38 4.30 14.91
N ASP A 112 -2.51 3.15 15.55
CA ASP A 112 -1.38 2.32 15.89
C ASP A 112 -1.70 0.84 15.81
N THR A 113 -0.67 0.01 15.93
CA THR A 113 -0.76 -1.43 16.02
C THR A 113 0.23 -1.92 17.05
N GLU A 114 -0.27 -2.74 17.96
CA GLU A 114 0.49 -3.36 19.02
C GLU A 114 0.39 -4.88 18.93
N ILE A 115 1.55 -5.55 18.97
CA ILE A 115 1.63 -7.01 19.05
C ILE A 115 1.81 -7.39 20.51
N ILE A 116 0.72 -7.83 21.13
CA ILE A 116 0.67 -8.08 22.57
C ILE A 116 1.48 -9.32 22.94
N HIS A 117 1.24 -10.45 22.26
CA HIS A 117 1.94 -11.71 22.51
C HIS A 117 2.27 -12.41 21.20
N THR A 118 3.46 -13.00 21.14
CA THR A 118 3.89 -13.84 20.02
C THR A 118 4.27 -15.20 20.56
N LYS A 119 3.85 -16.26 19.87
CA LYS A 119 4.22 -17.63 20.17
C LYS A 119 4.63 -18.36 18.90
N VAL A 120 5.52 -19.34 19.03
CA VAL A 120 5.93 -20.24 17.95
C VAL A 120 5.53 -21.67 18.29
N LEU A 121 5.00 -22.39 17.31
CA LEU A 121 4.67 -23.80 17.41
C LEU A 121 5.95 -24.62 17.19
N GLN A 122 6.29 -25.46 18.16
CA GLN A 122 7.45 -26.33 18.12
C GLN A 122 7.15 -27.66 17.40
N PRO A 123 8.17 -28.39 16.92
CA PRO A 123 7.98 -29.69 16.26
C PRO A 123 7.27 -30.74 17.13
N ASP A 124 7.37 -30.63 18.47
CA ASP A 124 6.70 -31.52 19.41
C ASP A 124 5.21 -31.14 19.67
N GLY A 125 4.71 -30.10 18.99
CA GLY A 125 3.35 -29.59 19.12
C GLY A 125 3.15 -28.59 20.28
N SER A 126 4.19 -28.29 21.07
CA SER A 126 4.12 -27.31 22.14
C SER A 126 4.26 -25.87 21.62
N TRP A 127 3.74 -24.89 22.36
CA TRP A 127 3.91 -23.47 22.06
C TRP A 127 4.98 -22.84 22.95
N SER A 128 5.93 -22.14 22.34
CA SER A 128 6.93 -21.32 23.04
C SER A 128 6.63 -19.83 22.87
N THR A 129 6.68 -19.06 23.95
CA THR A 129 6.52 -17.60 23.89
C THR A 129 7.79 -16.96 23.32
N LEU A 130 7.62 -16.03 22.39
CA LEU A 130 8.69 -15.18 21.87
C LEU A 130 8.67 -13.83 22.59
N LEU A 131 9.85 -13.26 22.82
CA LEU A 131 9.98 -11.91 23.33
C LEU A 131 9.81 -10.91 22.19
N ASN A 132 8.83 -10.02 22.30
CA ASN A 132 8.69 -8.89 21.40
C ASN A 132 9.58 -7.76 21.91
N THR A 133 10.63 -7.44 21.15
CA THR A 133 11.52 -6.32 21.46
C THR A 133 11.41 -5.29 20.35
N TRP A 134 10.88 -4.12 20.67
CA TRP A 134 11.06 -2.97 19.79
C TRP A 134 12.44 -2.36 20.03
N VAL A 135 13.17 -2.11 18.95
CA VAL A 135 14.49 -1.48 18.97
C VAL A 135 14.42 -0.20 18.15
N ALA A 136 14.71 0.93 18.78
CA ALA A 136 14.75 2.21 18.11
C ALA A 136 15.83 2.22 17.02
N HIS A 137 15.48 2.63 15.81
CA HIS A 137 16.46 2.83 14.75
C HIS A 137 17.31 4.08 15.04
N GLU A 138 18.64 4.00 14.90
CA GLU A 138 19.57 5.07 15.27
C GLU A 138 19.23 6.41 14.58
N ASN A 139 18.94 6.35 13.27
CA ASN A 139 18.62 7.53 12.47
C ASN A 139 17.13 7.91 12.49
N ALA A 140 16.31 7.08 13.13
CA ALA A 140 14.86 7.19 13.10
C ALA A 140 14.26 6.65 14.41
N PRO A 141 14.58 7.27 15.57
CA PRO A 141 14.26 6.70 16.89
C PRO A 141 12.75 6.70 17.20
N HIS A 142 11.97 7.44 16.42
CA HIS A 142 10.51 7.46 16.47
C HIS A 142 9.87 6.54 15.43
N ASP A 143 10.65 5.77 14.67
CA ASP A 143 10.10 4.72 13.81
C ASP A 143 9.57 3.58 14.67
N ARG A 144 8.26 3.39 14.59
CA ARG A 144 7.53 2.33 15.28
C ARG A 144 6.95 1.32 14.31
N THR A 145 7.32 1.37 13.03
CA THR A 145 6.72 0.54 11.98
C THR A 145 7.33 -0.86 11.88
N VAL A 146 8.44 -1.15 12.57
CA VAL A 146 9.12 -2.46 12.60
C VAL A 146 9.54 -2.81 14.02
#